data_AF-A0A7S1VZD4-F1
#
_entry.id   AF-A0A7S1VZD4-F1
#
_cell.length_a   1.000
_cell.length_b   1.000
_cell.length_c   1.000
_cell.angle_alpha   90.00
_cell.angle_beta   90.00
_cell.angle_gamma   90.00
#
_symmetry.space_group_name_H-M   'P 1'
#
loop_
_entity.id
_entity.type
_entity.pdbx_description
1 polymer ?
#
loop_
_entity_poly.entity_id
_entity_poly.type
_entity_poly.pdbx_seq_one_letter_code
_entity_poly.pdbx_strand_id
1 'polypeptide(L)'
;VTFGQVEVREYGLTLGDNPSCSNGPPLSLDWSYQTMAHLPLTHKAEGEIGSVEGKDCHRSEQRRIELLLEWGHTYEEIMQAELTKLKYQLLRQRTLGKLKSVQMDDISLLFEGVRMKYAVRKARTNQSREVVSRMA
;
A
#
# COMPACT_ATOMS: atom_id res chain seq x y z
N VAL A 1 22.61 21.50 22.99
CA VAL A 1 21.88 21.20 21.74
C VAL A 1 20.75 22.19 21.62
N THR A 2 20.72 22.99 20.55
CA THR A 2 19.64 23.93 20.24
C THR A 2 19.00 23.51 18.93
N PHE A 3 17.70 23.23 18.92
CA PHE A 3 16.96 22.94 17.70
C PHE A 3 16.51 24.28 17.11
N GLY A 4 17.09 24.70 15.98
CA GLY A 4 16.76 25.96 15.30
C GLY A 4 16.01 25.78 13.98
N GLN A 5 16.13 24.60 13.36
CA GLN A 5 15.58 24.31 12.03
C GLN A 5 15.06 22.88 11.96
N VAL A 6 14.02 22.67 11.17
CA VAL A 6 13.48 21.37 10.78
C VAL A 6 13.81 21.14 9.31
N GLU A 7 14.35 19.96 9.02
CA GLU A 7 14.48 19.46 7.66
C GLU A 7 13.25 18.61 7.34
N VAL A 8 12.54 18.94 6.27
CA VAL A 8 11.42 18.14 5.76
C VAL A 8 11.94 17.24 4.64
N ARG A 9 11.56 15.97 4.65
CA ARG A 9 11.94 14.99 3.61
C ARG A 9 10.70 14.33 3.05
N GLU A 10 10.60 14.30 1.73
CA GLU A 10 9.55 13.57 1.01
C GLU A 10 10.13 12.26 0.49
N TYR A 11 9.58 11.15 0.98
CA TYR A 11 10.01 9.81 0.59
C TYR A 11 9.11 9.26 -0.48
N GLY A 12 9.69 8.36 -1.28
CA GLY A 12 8.90 7.63 -2.24
C GLY A 12 7.89 6.66 -1.64
N LEU A 13 6.87 6.24 -2.40
CA LEU A 13 6.01 5.10 -2.06
C LEU A 13 6.53 3.83 -2.71
N THR A 14 6.50 2.72 -1.97
CA THR A 14 6.88 1.41 -2.48
C THR A 14 6.03 0.29 -1.85
N LEU A 15 6.21 -0.93 -2.33
CA LEU A 15 5.58 -2.12 -1.75
C LEU A 15 6.15 -2.40 -0.36
N GLY A 16 5.25 -2.57 0.61
CA GLY A 16 5.65 -2.90 1.98
C GLY A 16 5.62 -4.40 2.28
N ASP A 17 5.82 -4.74 3.55
CA ASP A 17 5.72 -6.10 4.09
C ASP A 17 4.78 -6.19 5.31
N ASN A 18 4.12 -5.09 5.67
CA ASN A 18 3.28 -5.00 6.88
C ASN A 18 2.09 -5.97 6.82
N PRO A 19 2.05 -7.03 7.67
CA PRO A 19 0.98 -8.01 7.67
C PRO A 19 -0.29 -7.50 8.36
N SER A 20 -0.32 -6.28 8.89
CA SER A 20 -1.49 -5.73 9.60
C SER A 20 -2.52 -5.09 8.66
N CYS A 21 -2.20 -4.95 7.37
CA CYS A 21 -3.15 -4.42 6.39
C CYS A 21 -4.27 -5.44 6.10
N SER A 22 -5.53 -5.04 6.28
CA SER A 22 -6.69 -5.93 6.11
C SER A 22 -6.80 -6.47 4.67
N ASN A 23 -6.95 -5.59 3.67
CA ASN A 23 -7.15 -5.97 2.26
C ASN A 23 -6.06 -5.37 1.37
N GLY A 24 -5.76 -6.00 0.23
CA GLY A 24 -4.85 -5.40 -0.75
C GLY A 24 -3.37 -5.45 -0.36
N PRO A 25 -2.52 -4.79 -1.18
CA PRO A 25 -1.09 -4.71 -0.94
C PRO A 25 -0.77 -3.78 0.24
N PRO A 26 0.28 -4.09 1.02
CA PRO A 26 0.86 -3.14 1.97
C PRO A 26 1.64 -2.05 1.22
N LEU A 27 1.61 -0.82 1.75
CA LEU A 27 2.47 0.28 1.30
C LEU A 27 3.60 0.51 2.32
N SER A 28 4.74 0.97 1.82
CA SER A 28 5.86 1.49 2.60
C SER A 28 6.37 2.79 1.98
N LEU A 29 7.17 3.51 2.74
CA LEU A 29 8.05 4.51 2.18
C LEU A 29 9.29 3.82 1.60
N ASP A 30 9.76 4.32 0.47
CA ASP A 30 11.07 3.99 -0.08
C ASP A 30 12.17 4.72 0.71
N TRP A 31 13.41 4.28 0.56
CA TRP A 31 14.58 4.93 1.16
C TRP A 31 15.03 6.17 0.39
N SER A 32 14.65 6.29 -0.88
CA SER A 32 14.90 7.50 -1.65
C SER A 32 14.02 8.63 -1.14
N TYR A 33 14.64 9.78 -0.88
CA TYR A 33 13.94 10.99 -0.48
C TYR A 33 14.46 12.21 -1.22
N GLN A 34 13.58 13.20 -1.31
CA GLN A 34 13.93 14.55 -1.72
C GLN A 34 13.91 15.43 -0.47
N THR A 35 15.02 16.13 -0.22
CA THR A 35 15.06 17.14 0.85
C THR A 35 14.24 18.34 0.40
N MET A 36 13.24 18.67 1.20
CA MET A 36 12.41 19.85 1.05
C MET A 36 13.05 21.04 1.79
N ALA A 37 12.35 22.18 1.82
CA ALA A 37 12.84 23.39 2.44
C ALA A 37 13.17 23.21 3.95
N HIS A 38 14.18 23.94 4.42
CA HIS A 38 14.45 24.09 5.85
C HIS A 38 13.45 25.06 6.46
N LEU A 39 12.64 24.58 7.40
CA LEU A 39 11.70 25.42 8.14
C LEU A 39 12.31 25.87 9.46
N PRO A 40 12.44 27.18 9.73
CA PRO A 40 12.81 27.67 11.04
C PRO A 40 11.67 27.36 12.04
N LEU A 41 12.02 26.87 13.23
CA LEU A 41 11.04 26.47 14.26
C LEU A 41 10.19 27.63 14.80
N THR A 42 10.57 28.87 14.52
CA THR A 42 9.78 30.07 14.81
C THR A 42 8.57 30.24 13.91
N HIS A 43 8.47 29.47 12.82
CA HIS A 43 7.30 29.47 11.96
C HIS A 43 6.11 28.85 12.71
N LYS A 44 5.10 29.67 13.04
CA LYS A 44 3.82 29.13 13.54
C LYS A 44 3.19 28.33 12.41
N ALA A 45 2.65 27.15 12.71
CA ALA A 45 1.83 26.42 11.74
C ALA A 45 0.65 27.33 11.34
N GLU A 46 0.59 27.71 10.07
CA GLU A 46 -0.54 28.47 9.53
C GLU A 46 -1.70 27.51 9.34
N GLY A 47 -2.61 27.48 10.32
CA GLY A 47 -3.81 26.66 10.29
C GLY A 47 -4.05 25.93 11.60
N GLU A 48 -5.31 25.93 12.05
CA GLU A 48 -5.77 24.97 13.04
C GLU A 48 -5.66 23.59 12.40
N ILE A 49 -4.68 22.78 12.81
CA ILE A 49 -4.68 21.35 12.50
C ILE A 49 -5.82 20.77 13.35
N GLY A 50 -7.04 20.85 12.82
CA GLY A 50 -8.18 20.16 13.40
C GLY A 50 -7.76 18.72 13.65
N SER A 51 -8.07 18.21 14.84
CA SER A 51 -7.79 16.81 15.16
C SER A 51 -8.47 15.96 14.09
N VAL A 52 -7.66 15.40 13.21
CA VAL A 52 -8.14 14.58 12.11
C VAL A 52 -8.70 13.32 12.78
N GLU A 53 -10.03 13.22 12.86
CA GLU A 53 -10.68 12.03 13.39
C GLU A 53 -10.08 10.81 12.67
N GLY A 54 -9.73 9.75 13.41
CA GLY A 54 -8.87 8.64 12.95
C GLY A 54 -9.36 7.83 11.74
N LYS A 55 -10.41 8.27 11.04
CA LYS A 55 -10.89 7.72 9.77
C LYS A 55 -10.13 8.26 8.56
N ASP A 56 -9.56 9.46 8.61
CA ASP A 56 -8.95 10.09 7.42
C ASP A 56 -7.52 9.61 7.13
N CYS A 57 -6.90 8.85 8.03
CA CYS A 57 -5.58 8.25 7.81
C CYS A 57 -5.63 6.88 7.13
N HIS A 58 -6.82 6.37 6.77
CA HIS A 58 -6.97 5.09 6.07
C HIS A 58 -7.08 5.29 4.55
N ARG A 59 -6.08 4.82 3.80
CA ARG A 59 -6.16 4.72 2.33
C ARG A 59 -6.87 3.42 1.94
N SER A 60 -7.85 3.49 1.03
CA SER A 60 -8.54 2.30 0.50
C SER A 60 -7.58 1.40 -0.30
N GLU A 61 -7.89 0.10 -0.39
CA GLU A 61 -7.10 -0.83 -1.23
C GLU A 61 -6.96 -0.29 -2.66
N GLN A 62 -8.06 0.18 -3.24
CA GLN A 62 -8.08 0.69 -4.61
C GLN A 62 -7.11 1.86 -4.77
N ARG A 63 -7.12 2.83 -3.84
CA ARG A 63 -6.21 3.97 -3.90
C ARG A 63 -4.75 3.55 -3.72
N ARG A 64 -4.47 2.56 -2.88
CA ARG A 64 -3.11 2.02 -2.72
C ARG A 64 -2.59 1.38 -4.00
N ILE A 65 -3.44 0.63 -4.70
CA ILE A 65 -3.09 0.00 -5.99
C ILE A 65 -2.84 1.06 -7.06
N GLU A 66 -3.70 2.06 -7.16
CA GLU A 66 -3.52 3.18 -8.09
C GLU A 66 -2.19 3.89 -7.86
N LEU A 67 -1.88 4.24 -6.62
CA LEU A 67 -0.60 4.87 -6.25
C LEU A 67 0.59 4.01 -6.68
N LEU A 68 0.55 2.69 -6.43
CA LEU A 68 1.64 1.79 -6.83
C LEU A 68 1.81 1.72 -8.35
N LEU A 69 0.71 1.69 -9.10
CA LEU A 69 0.74 1.71 -10.57
C LEU A 69 1.25 3.05 -11.12
N GLU A 70 0.81 4.17 -10.53
CA GLU A 70 1.31 5.53 -10.83
C GLU A 70 2.83 5.61 -10.61
N TRP A 71 3.33 4.88 -9.60
CA TRP A 71 4.75 4.78 -9.24
C TRP A 71 5.53 3.73 -10.03
N GLY A 72 4.91 3.13 -11.05
CA GLY A 72 5.59 2.22 -11.99
C GLY A 72 5.60 0.75 -11.59
N HIS A 73 4.97 0.37 -10.48
CA HIS A 73 4.82 -1.05 -10.14
C HIS A 73 3.85 -1.76 -11.09
N THR A 74 4.09 -3.04 -11.31
CA THR A 74 3.23 -3.89 -12.13
C THR A 74 2.13 -4.55 -11.29
N TYR A 75 1.04 -4.97 -11.93
CA TYR A 75 0.01 -5.76 -11.24
C TYR A 75 0.57 -7.05 -10.65
N GLU A 76 1.55 -7.67 -11.31
CA GLU A 76 2.24 -8.87 -10.84
C GLU A 76 3.00 -8.64 -9.53
N GLU A 77 3.77 -7.55 -9.44
CA GLU A 77 4.50 -7.18 -8.22
C GLU A 77 3.56 -6.89 -7.05
N ILE A 78 2.50 -6.12 -7.33
CA ILE A 78 1.48 -5.77 -6.33
C ILE A 78 0.76 -7.03 -5.82
N MET A 79 0.39 -7.94 -6.72
CA MET A 79 -0.20 -9.23 -6.39
C MET A 79 0.74 -10.06 -5.50
N GLN A 80 2.01 -10.13 -5.86
CA GLN A 80 2.99 -10.92 -5.12
C GLN A 80 3.20 -10.36 -3.70
N ALA A 81 3.19 -9.05 -3.53
CA ALA A 81 3.23 -8.41 -2.21
C ALA A 81 2.00 -8.77 -1.36
N GLU A 82 0.80 -8.76 -1.95
CA GLU A 82 -0.42 -9.15 -1.22
C GLU A 82 -0.42 -10.64 -0.83
N LEU A 83 0.04 -11.53 -1.72
CA LEU A 83 0.20 -12.96 -1.42
C LEU A 83 1.21 -13.19 -0.28
N THR A 84 2.32 -12.47 -0.30
CA THR A 84 3.37 -12.54 0.73
C THR A 84 2.84 -12.06 2.08
N LYS A 85 2.12 -10.93 2.09
CA LYS A 85 1.41 -10.42 3.28
C LYS A 85 0.46 -11.47 3.85
N LEU A 86 -0.38 -12.07 3.00
CA LEU A 86 -1.37 -13.07 3.41
C LEU A 86 -0.70 -14.33 4.00
N LYS A 87 0.40 -14.79 3.40
CA LYS A 87 1.22 -15.87 3.95
C LYS A 87 1.66 -15.55 5.38
N TYR A 88 2.18 -14.35 5.65
CA TYR A 88 2.62 -13.97 7.00
C TYR A 88 1.46 -13.78 7.98
N GLN A 89 0.30 -13.31 7.53
CA GLN A 89 -0.93 -13.27 8.35
C GLN A 89 -1.33 -14.67 8.83
N LEU A 90 -1.34 -15.64 7.93
CA LEU A 90 -1.67 -17.04 8.24
C LEU A 90 -0.65 -17.67 9.21
N LEU A 91 0.65 -17.44 8.96
CA LEU A 91 1.72 -17.91 9.85
C LEU A 91 1.55 -17.34 11.26
N ARG A 92 1.26 -16.03 11.40
CA ARG A 92 1.01 -15.39 12.70
C ARG A 92 -0.20 -15.99 13.41
N GLN A 93 -1.30 -16.19 12.70
CA GLN A 93 -2.50 -16.78 13.29
C GLN A 93 -2.26 -18.22 13.76
N ARG A 94 -1.41 -18.98 13.06
CA ARG A 94 -0.96 -20.32 13.48
C ARG A 94 -0.12 -20.25 14.76
N THR A 95 0.87 -19.36 14.83
CA THR A 95 1.70 -19.17 16.03
C THR A 95 0.88 -18.73 17.24
N LEU A 96 -0.16 -17.92 17.04
CA LEU A 96 -1.08 -17.50 18.10
C LEU A 96 -2.10 -18.58 18.49
N GLY A 97 -2.07 -19.77 17.88
CA GLY A 97 -3.02 -20.85 18.15
C GLY A 97 -4.47 -20.54 17.76
N LYS A 98 -4.70 -19.47 16.99
CA LYS A 98 -6.03 -19.04 16.54
C LYS A 98 -6.59 -19.93 15.44
N LEU A 99 -5.71 -20.52 14.65
CA LEU A 99 -6.06 -21.49 13.62
C LEU A 99 -5.80 -22.90 14.15
N LYS A 100 -6.85 -23.57 14.65
CA LYS A 100 -6.82 -25.01 14.81
C LYS A 100 -7.04 -25.62 13.42
N SER A 101 -6.00 -26.24 12.88
CA SER A 101 -5.99 -26.93 11.58
C SER A 101 -6.65 -26.17 10.42
N VAL A 102 -6.02 -25.12 9.89
CA VAL A 102 -6.38 -24.68 8.52
C VAL A 102 -5.98 -25.79 7.57
N GLN A 103 -6.90 -26.22 6.71
CA GLN A 103 -6.54 -27.15 5.67
C GLN A 103 -5.71 -26.42 4.61
N MET A 104 -4.71 -27.10 4.05
CA MET A 104 -3.83 -26.52 3.02
C MET A 104 -4.64 -26.01 1.81
N ASP A 105 -5.78 -26.66 1.54
CA ASP A 105 -6.68 -26.34 0.43
C ASP A 105 -7.36 -24.97 0.61
N ASP A 106 -7.74 -24.60 1.84
CA ASP A 106 -8.32 -23.28 2.14
C ASP A 106 -7.32 -22.15 1.83
N ILE A 107 -6.05 -22.38 2.14
CA ILE A 107 -4.96 -21.42 1.87
C ILE A 107 -4.74 -21.28 0.36
N SER A 108 -4.75 -22.40 -0.36
CA SER A 108 -4.61 -22.42 -1.81
C SER A 108 -5.74 -21.63 -2.50
N LEU A 109 -6.99 -21.85 -2.06
CA LEU A 109 -8.16 -21.14 -2.59
C LEU A 109 -8.07 -19.63 -2.35
N LEU A 110 -7.61 -19.21 -1.16
CA LEU A 110 -7.39 -17.79 -0.86
C LEU A 110 -6.35 -17.17 -1.79
N PHE A 111 -5.23 -17.86 -2.04
CA PHE A 111 -4.18 -17.38 -2.94
C PHE A 111 -4.68 -17.27 -4.38
N GLU A 112 -5.47 -18.25 -4.82
CA GLU A 112 -6.07 -18.23 -6.15
C GLU A 112 -7.09 -17.09 -6.30
N GLY A 113 -7.89 -16.83 -5.27
CA GLY A 113 -8.80 -15.67 -5.24
C GLY A 113 -8.07 -14.33 -5.43
N VAL A 114 -6.90 -14.18 -4.81
CA VAL A 114 -6.05 -12.99 -5.00
C VAL A 114 -5.54 -12.91 -6.46
N ARG A 115 -5.05 -14.01 -7.02
CA ARG A 115 -4.59 -14.04 -8.42
C ARG A 115 -5.69 -13.65 -9.39
N MET A 116 -6.86 -14.24 -9.24
CA MET A 116 -8.03 -13.95 -10.08
C MET A 116 -8.45 -12.48 -9.98
N LYS A 117 -8.43 -11.90 -8.77
CA LYS A 117 -8.71 -10.47 -8.56
C LYS A 117 -7.79 -9.58 -9.41
N TYR A 118 -6.48 -9.85 -9.42
CA TYR A 118 -5.53 -9.06 -10.19
C TYR A 118 -5.60 -9.33 -11.69
N ALA A 119 -5.87 -10.56 -12.11
CA ALA A 119 -6.12 -10.89 -13.52
C ALA A 119 -7.29 -10.08 -14.09
N VAL A 120 -8.41 -10.00 -13.35
CA VAL A 120 -9.59 -9.21 -13.74
C VAL A 120 -9.27 -7.71 -13.80
N ARG A 121 -8.55 -7.18 -12.80
CA ARG A 121 -8.14 -5.76 -12.80
C ARG A 121 -7.26 -5.43 -14.01
N LYS A 122 -6.24 -6.26 -14.29
CA LYS A 122 -5.34 -6.08 -15.44
C LYS A 122 -6.11 -6.10 -16.76
N ALA A 123 -7.04 -7.04 -16.93
CA ALA A 123 -7.87 -7.12 -18.13
C ALA A 123 -8.73 -5.87 -18.35
N ARG A 124 -9.36 -5.35 -17.29
CA ARG A 124 -10.16 -4.11 -17.36
C ARG A 124 -9.31 -2.91 -17.77
N THR A 125 -8.15 -2.74 -17.16
CA THR A 125 -7.23 -1.64 -17.48
C THR A 125 -6.74 -1.71 -18.93
N ASN A 126 -6.42 -2.89 -19.43
CA ASN A 126 -6.02 -3.08 -20.82
C ASN A 126 -7.16 -2.76 -21.79
N GLN A 127 -8.37 -3.21 -21.49
CA GLN A 127 -9.57 -2.88 -22.29
C GLN A 127 -9.80 -1.37 -22.36
N SER A 128 -9.69 -0.65 -21.23
CA SER A 128 -9.81 0.81 -21.21
C SER A 128 -8.73 1.50 -22.05
N ARG A 129 -7.48 1.01 -22.00
CA ARG A 129 -6.38 1.56 -22.82
C ARG A 129 -6.60 1.34 -24.31
N GLU A 130 -7.07 0.17 -24.72
CA GLU A 130 -7.40 -0.12 -26.12
C GLU A 130 -8.52 0.78 -26.66
N VAL A 131 -9.56 1.04 -25.85
CA VAL A 131 -10.66 1.95 -26.23
C VAL A 131 -10.13 3.36 -26.44
N VAL A 132 -9.32 3.89 -25.52
CA VAL A 132 -8.73 5.23 -25.65
C VAL A 132 -7.83 5.31 -26.89
N SER A 133 -7.01 4.30 -27.14
CA SER A 133 -6.13 4.26 -28.32
C SER A 133 -6.88 4.20 -29.65
N ARG A 134 -8.11 3.68 -29.69
CA ARG A 134 -8.94 3.65 -30.91
C ARG A 134 -9.69 4.96 -31.18
N MET A 135 -9.77 5.83 -30.18
CA MET A 135 -10.46 7.12 -30.27
C MET A 135 -9.51 8.31 -30.53
N ALA A 136 -8.20 8.10 -30.39
CA ALA A 136 -7.14 9.08 -30.69
C ALA A 136 -6.61 8.89 -32.13
#